data_AF-A0A937LBJ1-F1
#
_entry.id   AF-A0A937LBJ1-F1
#
_cell.length_a   1.000
_cell.length_b   1.000
_cell.length_c   1.000
_cell.angle_alpha   90.00
_cell.angle_beta   90.00
_cell.angle_gamma   90.00
#
_symmetry.space_group_name_H-M   'P 1'
#
loop_
_entity.id
_entity.type
_entity.pdbx_description
1 polymer ?
#
loop_
_entity_poly.entity_id
_entity_poly.type
_entity_poly.pdbx_seq_one_letter_code
_entity_poly.pdbx_strand_id
1 'polypeptide(L)'
;MAIYDCFQYFNEDHIVDLRLNILNEFVDYFVISESTKTHQGKPKKINFDIKNFSKFKSKIIFITADYKDKINFHKHTGGESLIEQHQRNSLIEGIKKASSDDLIILSDSDEIPDLRKLPKINNKKKFIAFSQKMFMYKLNLQNLNESNWIGSRITKKKNIKSMQDLRNLKFKNYPFWRLDKLNLQIINGGWHFSYMQTASQILNKIKSFSHGEYNNEYINEKNIEEKIKNNEDIFGRGIKLKKIDIDNTYPEYIIRNKNKYLDWII
;
A
#
# COMPACT_ATOMS: atom_id res chain seq x y z
N MET A 1 -15.23 -3.56 -18.93
CA MET A 1 -14.33 -4.19 -17.95
C MET A 1 -14.07 -3.14 -16.90
N ALA A 2 -14.54 -3.37 -15.68
CA ALA A 2 -14.33 -2.46 -14.57
C ALA A 2 -12.97 -2.71 -13.89
N ILE A 3 -12.46 -1.69 -13.20
CA ILE A 3 -11.24 -1.73 -12.42
C ILE A 3 -11.56 -1.42 -10.95
N TYR A 4 -11.20 -2.35 -10.07
CA TYR A 4 -11.35 -2.24 -8.62
C TYR A 4 -9.98 -2.04 -7.99
N ASP A 5 -9.82 -0.95 -7.25
CA ASP A 5 -8.62 -0.67 -6.46
C ASP A 5 -8.85 -1.05 -5.00
N CYS A 6 -8.19 -2.10 -4.53
CA CYS A 6 -8.42 -2.72 -3.22
C CYS A 6 -7.22 -2.50 -2.29
N PHE A 7 -7.45 -1.93 -1.11
CA PHE A 7 -6.38 -1.70 -0.13
C PHE A 7 -6.90 -1.66 1.32
N GLN A 8 -5.98 -1.85 2.25
CA GLN A 8 -6.26 -1.76 3.69
C GLN A 8 -6.07 -0.32 4.17
N TYR A 9 -6.96 0.14 5.06
CA TYR A 9 -6.88 1.45 5.67
C TYR A 9 -6.30 1.38 7.10
N PHE A 10 -5.39 2.29 7.43
CA PHE A 10 -4.85 2.47 8.79
C PHE A 10 -4.49 3.93 9.11
N ASN A 11 -5.50 4.77 9.38
CA ASN A 11 -5.34 6.13 9.91
C ASN A 11 -4.42 7.05 9.07
N GLU A 12 -4.52 6.98 7.74
CA GLU A 12 -3.67 7.73 6.82
C GLU A 12 -4.51 8.44 5.75
N ASP A 13 -5.44 9.28 6.21
CA ASP A 13 -6.41 9.98 5.36
C ASP A 13 -5.76 10.78 4.23
N HIS A 14 -4.62 11.40 4.49
CA HIS A 14 -3.89 12.19 3.49
C HIS A 14 -3.26 11.31 2.39
N ILE A 15 -2.79 10.10 2.73
CA ILE A 15 -2.31 9.12 1.73
C ILE A 15 -3.48 8.57 0.92
N VAL A 16 -4.60 8.27 1.58
CA VAL A 16 -5.81 7.82 0.89
C VAL A 16 -6.35 8.91 -0.03
N ASP A 17 -6.46 10.16 0.43
CA ASP A 17 -6.88 11.28 -0.43
C ASP A 17 -5.96 11.43 -1.65
N LEU A 18 -4.64 11.33 -1.45
CA LEU A 18 -3.67 11.36 -2.53
C LEU A 18 -3.91 10.22 -3.53
N ARG A 19 -4.01 8.98 -3.05
CA ARG A 19 -4.30 7.79 -3.87
C ARG A 19 -5.59 7.93 -4.66
N LEU A 20 -6.68 8.32 -3.99
CA LEU A 20 -7.99 8.47 -4.61
C LEU A 20 -7.93 9.52 -5.73
N ASN A 21 -7.31 10.68 -5.49
CA ASN A 21 -7.17 11.70 -6.54
C ASN A 21 -6.30 11.24 -7.73
N ILE A 22 -5.22 10.49 -7.49
CA ILE A 22 -4.35 9.97 -8.55
C ILE A 22 -5.07 8.92 -9.40
N LEU A 23 -5.82 8.02 -8.76
CA LEU A 23 -6.38 6.84 -9.44
C LEU A 23 -7.81 7.06 -9.95
N ASN A 24 -8.51 8.12 -9.53
CA ASN A 24 -9.93 8.32 -9.79
C ASN A 24 -10.33 8.28 -11.27
N GLU A 25 -9.46 8.73 -12.19
CA GLU A 25 -9.75 8.69 -13.63
C GLU A 25 -9.62 7.28 -14.23
N PHE A 26 -8.87 6.38 -13.57
CA PHE A 26 -8.57 5.04 -14.06
C PHE A 26 -9.47 3.96 -13.47
N VAL A 27 -9.99 4.17 -12.25
CA VAL A 27 -10.69 3.13 -11.49
C VAL A 27 -12.18 3.43 -11.37
N ASP A 28 -12.98 2.37 -11.39
CA ASP A 28 -14.43 2.43 -11.23
C ASP A 28 -14.82 2.38 -9.75
N TYR A 29 -14.10 1.59 -8.96
CA TYR A 29 -14.39 1.38 -7.55
C TYR A 29 -13.13 1.37 -6.69
N PHE A 30 -13.22 1.99 -5.52
CA PHE A 30 -12.23 1.90 -4.45
C PHE A 30 -12.77 1.01 -3.34
N VAL A 31 -12.17 -0.16 -3.15
CA VAL A 31 -12.56 -1.12 -2.11
C VAL A 31 -11.60 -0.97 -0.93
N ILE A 32 -12.14 -0.49 0.18
CA ILE A 32 -11.33 -0.10 1.34
C ILE A 32 -11.75 -0.97 2.51
N SER A 33 -10.81 -1.64 3.18
CA SER A 33 -11.10 -2.38 4.40
C SER A 33 -10.39 -1.83 5.63
N GLU A 34 -11.09 -1.77 6.76
CA GLU A 34 -10.52 -1.45 8.07
C GLU A 34 -10.90 -2.52 9.10
N SER A 35 -9.95 -2.95 9.92
CA SER A 35 -10.22 -3.94 10.98
C SER A 35 -10.66 -3.30 12.30
N THR A 36 -11.54 -4.00 13.01
CA THR A 36 -11.94 -3.71 14.40
C THR A 36 -10.85 -4.05 15.42
N LYS A 37 -9.72 -4.61 14.99
CA LYS A 37 -8.57 -4.93 15.85
C LYS A 37 -7.26 -4.46 15.21
N THR A 38 -6.28 -4.10 16.03
CA THR A 38 -4.91 -3.86 15.58
C THR A 38 -4.26 -5.18 15.17
N HIS A 39 -3.13 -5.13 14.45
CA HIS A 39 -2.37 -6.34 14.10
C HIS A 39 -1.88 -7.13 15.32
N GLN A 40 -1.79 -6.48 16.48
CA GLN A 40 -1.45 -7.09 17.78
C GLN A 40 -2.68 -7.63 18.54
N GLY A 41 -3.88 -7.60 17.95
CA GLY A 41 -5.08 -8.16 18.56
C GLY A 41 -5.86 -7.25 19.50
N LYS A 42 -5.40 -6.01 19.70
CA LYS A 42 -6.10 -5.05 20.56
C LYS A 42 -7.33 -4.49 19.84
N PRO A 43 -8.50 -4.37 20.50
CA PRO A 43 -9.65 -3.71 19.91
C PRO A 43 -9.32 -2.28 19.45
N LYS A 44 -9.83 -1.90 18.28
CA LYS A 44 -9.72 -0.56 17.68
C LYS A 44 -11.09 -0.10 17.18
N LYS A 45 -11.37 1.19 17.33
CA LYS A 45 -12.51 1.81 16.64
C LYS A 45 -12.19 1.95 15.14
N ILE A 46 -13.23 1.87 14.33
CA ILE A 46 -13.17 2.19 12.91
C ILE A 46 -12.97 3.70 12.79
N ASN A 47 -11.91 4.11 12.08
CA ASN A 47 -11.52 5.51 11.92
C ASN A 47 -11.82 6.04 10.52
N PHE A 48 -12.02 5.16 9.52
CA PHE A 48 -12.41 5.58 8.18
C PHE A 48 -13.77 6.29 8.19
N ASP A 49 -13.78 7.57 7.83
CA ASP A 49 -15.00 8.34 7.58
C ASP A 49 -15.11 8.70 6.10
N ILE A 50 -16.13 8.14 5.44
CA ILE A 50 -16.41 8.43 4.03
C ILE A 50 -16.68 9.92 3.76
N LYS A 51 -17.06 10.71 4.77
CA LYS A 51 -17.24 12.17 4.65
C LYS A 51 -15.94 12.88 4.30
N ASN A 52 -14.79 12.37 4.77
CA ASN A 52 -13.47 12.90 4.43
C ASN A 52 -13.14 12.73 2.94
N PHE A 53 -13.84 11.83 2.25
CA PHE A 53 -13.63 11.50 0.84
C PHE A 53 -14.89 11.72 0.00
N SER A 54 -15.67 12.75 0.33
CA SER A 54 -16.98 13.03 -0.27
C SER A 54 -16.98 13.08 -1.80
N LYS A 55 -15.91 13.59 -2.43
CA LYS A 55 -15.69 13.62 -3.88
C LYS A 55 -15.76 12.24 -4.54
N PHE A 56 -15.38 11.19 -3.83
CA PHE A 56 -15.26 9.82 -4.34
C PHE A 56 -16.33 8.89 -3.77
N LYS A 57 -17.30 9.43 -3.00
CA LYS A 57 -18.29 8.66 -2.25
C LYS A 57 -19.04 7.62 -3.10
N SER A 58 -19.35 7.93 -4.36
CA SER A 58 -20.04 7.01 -5.27
C SER A 58 -19.19 5.83 -5.74
N LYS A 59 -17.86 5.96 -5.69
CA LYS A 59 -16.90 4.91 -6.08
C LYS A 59 -16.40 4.08 -4.89
N ILE A 60 -16.55 4.58 -3.66
CA ILE A 60 -16.02 3.92 -2.46
C ILE A 60 -16.96 2.79 -2.01
N ILE A 61 -16.38 1.60 -1.85
CA ILE A 61 -16.98 0.43 -1.21
C ILE A 61 -16.18 0.16 0.06
N PHE A 62 -16.76 0.49 1.21
CA PHE A 62 -16.10 0.31 2.51
C PHE A 62 -16.51 -1.00 3.17
N ILE A 63 -15.53 -1.76 3.66
CA ILE A 63 -15.71 -3.05 4.33
C ILE A 63 -15.11 -3.01 5.73
N THR A 64 -15.91 -3.30 6.74
CA THR A 64 -15.42 -3.53 8.10
C THR A 64 -14.98 -4.98 8.26
N ALA A 65 -13.71 -5.20 8.60
CA ALA A 65 -13.14 -6.52 8.84
C ALA A 65 -13.13 -6.86 10.33
N ASP A 66 -14.19 -7.54 10.79
CA ASP A 66 -14.36 -7.90 12.19
C ASP A 66 -13.75 -9.28 12.49
N TYR A 67 -12.53 -9.29 13.04
CA TYR A 67 -11.82 -10.53 13.37
C TYR A 67 -12.33 -11.12 14.69
N LYS A 68 -13.14 -12.18 14.61
CA LYS A 68 -13.83 -12.79 15.78
C LYS A 68 -13.07 -13.95 16.43
N ASP A 69 -12.08 -14.52 15.76
CA ASP A 69 -11.36 -15.68 16.26
C ASP A 69 -10.51 -15.38 17.50
N LYS A 70 -10.24 -16.42 18.29
CA LYS A 70 -9.36 -16.34 19.46
C LYS A 70 -7.94 -16.01 19.03
N ILE A 71 -7.38 -14.97 19.63
CA ILE A 71 -5.98 -14.57 19.42
C ILE A 71 -5.13 -15.39 20.39
N ASN A 72 -4.43 -16.40 19.86
CA ASN A 72 -3.61 -17.32 20.66
C ASN A 72 -2.14 -16.89 20.77
N PHE A 73 -1.81 -15.64 20.44
CA PHE A 73 -0.45 -15.10 20.57
C PHE A 73 -0.41 -13.97 21.60
N HIS A 74 0.62 -13.96 22.46
CA HIS A 74 0.86 -12.89 23.42
C HIS A 74 1.45 -11.64 22.76
N LYS A 75 2.33 -11.83 21.77
CA LYS A 75 2.92 -10.80 20.91
C LYS A 75 3.14 -11.41 19.54
N HIS A 76 2.68 -10.74 18.48
CA HIS A 76 2.99 -11.20 17.14
C HIS A 76 4.46 -10.88 16.85
N THR A 77 5.25 -11.91 16.52
CA THR A 77 6.68 -11.81 16.19
C THR A 77 6.91 -12.45 14.82
N GLY A 78 7.27 -11.62 13.84
CA GLY A 78 7.60 -12.05 12.48
C GLY A 78 6.41 -12.37 11.58
N GLY A 79 6.49 -12.02 10.29
CA GLY A 79 5.44 -12.28 9.30
C GLY A 79 4.28 -11.28 9.30
N GLU A 80 3.28 -11.52 8.44
CA GLU A 80 2.04 -10.75 8.40
C GLU A 80 1.04 -11.32 9.44
N SER A 81 0.46 -10.46 10.27
CA SER A 81 -0.47 -10.88 11.33
C SER A 81 -1.72 -11.56 10.77
N LEU A 82 -2.26 -12.56 11.47
CA LEU A 82 -3.52 -13.20 11.08
C LEU A 82 -4.68 -12.19 10.92
N ILE A 83 -4.65 -11.12 11.70
CA ILE A 83 -5.64 -10.03 11.63
C ILE A 83 -5.44 -9.21 10.37
N GLU A 84 -4.19 -8.93 10.00
CA GLU A 84 -3.84 -8.25 8.75
C GLU A 84 -4.30 -9.07 7.53
N GLN A 85 -4.00 -10.38 7.53
CA GLN A 85 -4.42 -11.29 6.47
C GLN A 85 -5.94 -11.39 6.38
N HIS A 86 -6.64 -11.42 7.52
CA HIS A 86 -8.09 -11.40 7.57
C HIS A 86 -8.69 -10.10 7.02
N GLN A 87 -8.15 -8.94 7.41
CA GLN A 87 -8.58 -7.64 6.89
C GLN A 87 -8.38 -7.54 5.38
N ARG A 88 -7.26 -8.06 4.87
CA ARG A 88 -6.98 -8.14 3.45
C ARG A 88 -7.97 -9.07 2.73
N ASN A 89 -8.20 -10.26 3.27
CA ASN A 89 -9.16 -11.21 2.71
C ASN A 89 -10.60 -10.68 2.71
N SER A 90 -10.95 -9.84 3.68
CA SER A 90 -12.27 -9.19 3.74
C SER A 90 -12.55 -8.29 2.52
N LEU A 91 -11.52 -7.80 1.81
CA LEU A 91 -11.69 -7.06 0.55
C LEU A 91 -12.40 -7.88 -0.53
N ILE A 92 -12.43 -9.22 -0.42
CA ILE A 92 -13.18 -10.09 -1.33
C ILE A 92 -14.68 -9.73 -1.37
N GLU A 93 -15.21 -9.25 -0.24
CA GLU A 93 -16.61 -8.85 -0.09
C GLU A 93 -16.95 -7.64 -0.97
N GLY A 94 -16.04 -6.67 -1.07
CA GLY A 94 -16.23 -5.47 -1.88
C GLY A 94 -16.14 -5.70 -3.38
N ILE A 95 -15.63 -6.86 -3.82
CA ILE A 95 -15.53 -7.23 -5.24
C ILE A 95 -16.52 -8.34 -5.63
N LYS A 96 -17.56 -8.61 -4.82
CA LYS A 96 -18.58 -9.63 -5.11
C LYS A 96 -19.38 -9.35 -6.38
N LYS A 97 -19.61 -8.07 -6.68
CA LYS A 97 -20.34 -7.63 -7.89
C LYS A 97 -19.45 -7.52 -9.13
N ALA A 98 -18.14 -7.75 -8.99
CA ALA A 98 -17.21 -7.70 -10.12
C ALA A 98 -17.45 -8.89 -11.05
N SER A 99 -17.39 -8.63 -12.35
CA SER A 99 -17.44 -9.67 -13.38
C SER A 99 -16.14 -10.47 -13.40
N SER A 100 -16.18 -11.70 -13.95
CA SER A 100 -15.02 -12.60 -14.01
C SER A 100 -13.77 -11.99 -14.64
N ASP A 101 -13.96 -11.10 -15.61
CA ASP A 101 -12.89 -10.46 -16.38
C ASP A 101 -12.54 -9.04 -15.91
N ASP A 102 -13.20 -8.52 -14.87
CA ASP A 102 -12.84 -7.24 -14.26
C ASP A 102 -11.46 -7.32 -13.59
N LEU A 103 -10.74 -6.19 -13.62
CA LEU A 103 -9.40 -6.09 -13.04
C LEU A 103 -9.47 -5.70 -11.57
N ILE A 104 -8.73 -6.43 -10.75
CA ILE A 104 -8.61 -6.20 -9.32
C ILE A 104 -7.15 -5.85 -9.04
N ILE A 105 -6.94 -4.68 -8.47
CA ILE A 105 -5.67 -4.19 -7.98
C ILE A 105 -5.67 -4.40 -6.46
N LEU A 106 -4.63 -5.02 -5.93
CA LEU A 106 -4.41 -5.21 -4.50
C LEU A 106 -3.06 -4.61 -4.11
N SER A 107 -3.05 -3.71 -3.15
CA SER A 107 -1.83 -3.12 -2.61
C SER A 107 -2.06 -2.58 -1.20
N ASP A 108 -0.98 -2.09 -0.58
CA ASP A 108 -1.10 -1.23 0.59
C ASP A 108 -1.55 0.18 0.14
N SER A 109 -2.09 0.96 1.07
CA SER A 109 -2.65 2.31 0.82
C SER A 109 -1.61 3.28 0.22
N ASP A 110 -0.37 3.19 0.71
CA ASP A 110 0.79 3.99 0.30
C ASP A 110 1.49 3.47 -0.97
N GLU A 111 1.10 2.29 -1.48
CA GLU A 111 1.57 1.71 -2.74
C GLU A 111 0.64 2.10 -3.89
N ILE A 112 0.92 3.22 -4.57
CA ILE A 112 0.07 3.77 -5.65
C ILE A 112 0.63 3.34 -7.02
N PRO A 113 -0.06 2.50 -7.81
CA PRO A 113 0.42 2.08 -9.13
C PRO A 113 0.26 3.16 -10.19
N ASP A 114 1.14 3.15 -11.19
CA ASP A 114 1.01 4.04 -12.36
C ASP A 114 0.11 3.39 -13.42
N LEU A 115 -1.20 3.64 -13.32
CA LEU A 115 -2.21 3.02 -14.19
C LEU A 115 -2.19 3.53 -15.64
N ARG A 116 -1.43 4.58 -15.95
CA ARG A 116 -1.11 4.95 -17.35
C ARG A 116 -0.39 3.83 -18.10
N LYS A 117 0.21 2.88 -17.36
CA LYS A 117 0.93 1.72 -17.90
C LYS A 117 0.07 0.46 -18.04
N LEU A 118 -1.23 0.51 -17.76
CA LEU A 118 -2.15 -0.61 -18.02
C LEU A 118 -2.04 -1.18 -19.45
N PRO A 119 -1.86 -0.38 -20.53
CA PRO A 119 -1.67 -0.91 -21.88
C PRO A 119 -0.43 -1.79 -22.05
N LYS A 120 0.54 -1.75 -21.12
CA LYS A 120 1.73 -2.62 -21.14
C LYS A 120 1.47 -4.02 -20.60
N ILE A 121 0.28 -4.29 -20.06
CA ILE A 121 -0.09 -5.62 -19.57
C ILE A 121 -0.17 -6.59 -20.76
N ASN A 122 0.54 -7.70 -20.64
CA ASN A 122 0.46 -8.78 -21.62
C ASN A 122 -0.77 -9.64 -21.31
N ASN A 123 -1.72 -9.69 -22.24
CA ASN A 123 -2.98 -10.43 -22.09
C ASN A 123 -2.82 -11.94 -21.83
N LYS A 124 -1.65 -12.52 -22.11
CA LYS A 124 -1.32 -13.93 -21.79
C LYS A 124 -0.95 -14.14 -20.33
N LYS A 125 -0.68 -13.07 -19.57
CA LYS A 125 -0.25 -13.12 -18.17
C LYS A 125 -1.46 -13.03 -17.26
N LYS A 126 -1.50 -13.85 -16.21
CA LYS A 126 -2.63 -13.89 -15.26
C LYS A 126 -2.45 -12.94 -14.09
N PHE A 127 -1.21 -12.76 -13.65
CA PHE A 127 -0.87 -11.93 -12.50
C PHE A 127 0.22 -10.95 -12.88
N ILE A 128 0.01 -9.70 -12.51
CA ILE A 128 0.90 -8.59 -12.81
C ILE A 128 1.29 -7.95 -11.49
N ALA A 129 2.50 -7.45 -11.37
CA ALA A 129 2.89 -6.57 -10.29
C ALA A 129 3.56 -5.31 -10.84
N PHE A 130 3.30 -4.20 -10.17
CA PHE A 130 4.02 -2.96 -10.38
C PHE A 130 5.29 -2.94 -9.51
N SER A 131 6.42 -2.69 -10.15
CA SER A 131 7.70 -2.37 -9.49
C SER A 131 7.77 -0.86 -9.30
N GLN A 132 7.65 -0.42 -8.06
CA GLN A 132 7.41 0.95 -7.65
C GLN A 132 8.70 1.60 -7.13
N LYS A 133 8.81 2.92 -7.34
CA LYS A 133 9.85 3.73 -6.70
C LYS A 133 9.53 3.87 -5.21
N MET A 134 10.51 3.67 -4.35
CA MET A 134 10.36 3.73 -2.90
C MET A 134 10.72 5.13 -2.39
N PHE A 135 9.74 5.83 -1.81
CA PHE A 135 9.89 7.11 -1.15
C PHE A 135 9.63 6.96 0.34
N MET A 136 10.39 7.69 1.15
CA MET A 136 10.31 7.62 2.60
C MET A 136 10.11 9.00 3.18
N TYR A 137 9.12 9.16 4.06
CA TYR A 137 8.78 10.37 4.85
C TYR A 137 8.27 11.58 4.06
N LYS A 138 8.80 11.80 2.86
CA LYS A 138 8.50 12.92 1.98
C LYS A 138 8.22 12.39 0.58
N LEU A 139 7.40 13.12 -0.18
CA LEU A 139 7.06 12.78 -1.56
C LEU A 139 8.29 12.67 -2.45
N ASN A 140 9.34 13.45 -2.15
CA ASN A 140 10.51 13.58 -3.00
C ASN A 140 11.82 13.09 -2.36
N LEU A 141 11.72 12.28 -1.30
CA LEU A 141 12.87 11.68 -0.63
C LEU A 141 12.90 10.18 -0.92
N GLN A 142 13.73 9.78 -1.89
CA GLN A 142 13.73 8.45 -2.47
C GLN A 142 14.78 7.53 -1.80
N ASN A 143 14.37 6.30 -1.49
CA ASN A 143 15.27 5.21 -1.15
C ASN A 143 15.70 4.49 -2.44
N LEU A 144 16.90 4.78 -2.94
CA LEU A 144 17.41 4.20 -4.18
C LEU A 144 17.69 2.68 -4.07
N ASN A 145 18.08 2.20 -2.89
CA ASN A 145 18.39 0.80 -2.65
C ASN A 145 17.15 -0.11 -2.77
N GLU A 146 15.97 0.42 -2.45
CA GLU A 146 14.71 -0.34 -2.45
C GLU A 146 13.75 0.07 -3.59
N SER A 147 14.20 0.89 -4.56
CA SER A 147 13.36 1.46 -5.63
C SER A 147 12.94 0.49 -6.76
N ASN A 148 12.88 -0.81 -6.45
CA ASN A 148 12.26 -1.86 -7.28
C ASN A 148 11.19 -2.61 -6.45
N TRP A 149 10.44 -1.86 -5.65
CA TRP A 149 9.50 -2.42 -4.69
C TRP A 149 8.33 -3.08 -5.42
N ILE A 150 8.15 -4.39 -5.21
CA ILE A 150 7.01 -5.12 -5.77
C ILE A 150 5.80 -4.91 -4.86
N GLY A 151 5.08 -3.81 -5.06
CA GLY A 151 3.91 -3.47 -4.27
C GLY A 151 2.61 -3.93 -4.93
N SER A 152 1.97 -3.05 -5.70
CA SER A 152 0.63 -3.28 -6.24
C SER A 152 0.57 -4.49 -7.19
N ARG A 153 -0.35 -5.41 -6.90
CA ARG A 153 -0.59 -6.63 -7.69
C ARG A 153 -1.92 -6.53 -8.40
N ILE A 154 -1.97 -7.00 -9.65
CA ILE A 154 -3.15 -6.92 -10.51
C ILE A 154 -3.48 -8.30 -11.04
N THR A 155 -4.75 -8.65 -11.00
CA THR A 155 -5.27 -9.84 -11.68
C THR A 155 -6.73 -9.66 -12.06
N LYS A 156 -7.25 -10.57 -12.88
CA LYS A 156 -8.70 -10.64 -13.15
C LYS A 156 -9.41 -11.31 -11.99
N LYS A 157 -10.65 -10.88 -11.70
CA LYS A 157 -11.48 -11.43 -10.62
C LYS A 157 -11.51 -12.96 -10.61
N LYS A 158 -11.66 -13.61 -11.77
CA LYS A 158 -11.70 -15.09 -11.91
C LYS A 158 -10.44 -15.83 -11.45
N ASN A 159 -9.30 -15.15 -11.35
CA ASN A 159 -8.04 -15.76 -10.91
C ASN A 159 -7.82 -15.66 -9.39
N ILE A 160 -8.67 -14.93 -8.66
CA ILE A 160 -8.52 -14.71 -7.22
C ILE A 160 -9.09 -15.90 -6.46
N LYS A 161 -8.23 -16.58 -5.68
CA LYS A 161 -8.64 -17.55 -4.67
C LYS A 161 -8.95 -16.84 -3.34
N SER A 162 -7.99 -16.06 -2.88
CA SER A 162 -8.11 -15.12 -1.77
C SER A 162 -7.24 -13.90 -2.05
N MET A 163 -7.50 -12.79 -1.35
CA MET A 163 -6.66 -11.58 -1.49
C MET A 163 -5.27 -11.82 -0.90
N GLN A 164 -5.18 -12.62 0.17
CA GLN A 164 -3.90 -13.03 0.76
C GLN A 164 -3.07 -13.88 -0.21
N ASP A 165 -3.69 -14.79 -0.97
CA ASP A 165 -2.97 -15.59 -1.97
C ASP A 165 -2.39 -14.70 -3.06
N LEU A 166 -3.15 -13.69 -3.51
CA LEU A 166 -2.66 -12.68 -4.46
C LEU A 166 -1.46 -11.93 -3.87
N ARG A 167 -1.56 -11.44 -2.63
CA ARG A 167 -0.46 -10.78 -1.89
C ARG A 167 0.77 -11.69 -1.73
N ASN A 168 0.59 -12.98 -1.50
CA ASN A 168 1.69 -13.91 -1.28
C ASN A 168 2.46 -14.24 -2.57
N LEU A 169 1.92 -13.95 -3.75
CA LEU A 169 2.62 -14.16 -5.02
C LEU A 169 3.96 -13.42 -5.02
N LYS A 170 5.01 -14.19 -5.35
CA LYS A 170 6.38 -13.70 -5.48
C LYS A 170 6.67 -13.40 -6.95
N PHE A 171 6.92 -12.13 -7.24
CA PHE A 171 7.33 -11.68 -8.56
C PHE A 171 8.84 -11.55 -8.58
N LYS A 172 9.48 -12.27 -9.51
CA LYS A 172 10.92 -12.23 -9.76
C LYS A 172 11.16 -12.44 -11.25
N ASN A 173 12.35 -12.10 -11.72
CA ASN A 173 12.81 -12.51 -13.04
C ASN A 173 13.17 -14.00 -12.97
N TYR A 174 12.23 -14.84 -13.39
CA TYR A 174 12.43 -16.28 -13.42
C TYR A 174 13.11 -16.71 -14.72
N PRO A 175 14.02 -17.69 -14.69
CA PRO A 175 14.59 -18.27 -15.91
C PRO A 175 13.51 -18.92 -16.80
N PHE A 176 13.79 -19.03 -18.10
CA PHE A 176 12.80 -19.49 -19.10
C PHE A 176 12.25 -20.90 -18.83
N TRP A 177 13.01 -21.77 -18.17
CA TRP A 177 12.59 -23.14 -17.82
C TRP A 177 11.59 -23.20 -16.65
N ARG A 178 11.32 -22.09 -15.96
CA ARG A 178 10.29 -22.00 -14.91
C ARG A 178 8.91 -21.81 -15.52
N LEU A 179 8.43 -22.86 -16.20
CA LEU A 179 7.13 -22.87 -16.88
C LEU A 179 5.97 -22.57 -15.90
N ASP A 180 6.11 -22.96 -14.62
CA ASP A 180 5.15 -22.67 -13.55
C ASP A 180 5.01 -21.16 -13.22
N LYS A 181 5.97 -20.33 -13.65
CA LYS A 181 6.00 -18.87 -13.42
C LYS A 181 5.71 -18.04 -14.67
N LEU A 182 5.35 -18.67 -15.80
CA LEU A 182 5.04 -17.96 -17.05
C LEU A 182 3.85 -17.03 -16.96
N ASN A 183 2.97 -17.20 -15.97
CA ASN A 183 1.77 -16.38 -15.79
C ASN A 183 2.04 -15.05 -15.06
N LEU A 184 3.29 -14.78 -14.66
CA LEU A 184 3.67 -13.56 -13.94
C LEU A 184 4.28 -12.51 -14.90
N GLN A 185 4.00 -11.24 -14.60
CA GLN A 185 4.59 -10.07 -15.26
C GLN A 185 4.96 -9.02 -14.23
N ILE A 186 6.11 -8.37 -14.42
CA ILE A 186 6.51 -7.17 -13.68
C ILE A 186 6.46 -5.98 -14.63
N ILE A 187 5.89 -4.87 -14.18
CA ILE A 187 5.85 -3.61 -14.91
C ILE A 187 6.48 -2.54 -14.02
N ASN A 188 7.52 -1.86 -14.50
CA ASN A 188 8.11 -0.74 -13.77
C ASN A 188 7.16 0.46 -13.81
N GLY A 189 6.68 0.92 -12.67
CA GLY A 189 5.76 2.04 -12.53
C GLY A 189 5.10 2.11 -11.17
N GLY A 190 4.70 3.32 -10.78
CA GLY A 190 4.07 3.59 -9.49
C GLY A 190 5.07 4.05 -8.43
N TRP A 191 4.51 4.38 -7.26
CA TRP A 191 5.18 5.04 -6.16
C TRP A 191 4.76 4.38 -4.86
N HIS A 192 5.71 4.14 -3.97
CA HIS A 192 5.48 3.70 -2.60
C HIS A 192 5.87 4.84 -1.66
N PHE A 193 4.89 5.50 -1.05
CA PHE A 193 5.11 6.66 -0.16
C PHE A 193 5.15 6.23 1.31
N SER A 194 6.16 5.44 1.64
CA SER A 194 6.31 4.84 2.97
C SER A 194 6.53 5.88 4.05
N TYR A 195 5.85 5.71 5.19
CA TYR A 195 5.97 6.56 6.38
C TYR A 195 5.84 8.07 6.09
N MET A 196 5.06 8.49 5.09
CA MET A 196 4.76 9.90 4.85
C MET A 196 3.83 10.44 5.96
N GLN A 197 4.35 10.61 7.16
CA GLN A 197 3.64 10.91 8.39
C GLN A 197 4.54 11.76 9.29
N THR A 198 3.96 12.40 10.31
CA THR A 198 4.75 13.07 11.36
C THR A 198 5.54 12.05 12.20
N ALA A 199 6.61 12.47 12.87
CA ALA A 199 7.40 11.58 13.71
C ALA A 199 6.57 10.86 14.78
N SER A 200 5.65 11.58 15.44
CA SER A 200 4.68 11.01 16.38
C SER A 200 3.82 9.90 15.75
N GLN A 201 3.30 10.14 14.54
CA GLN A 201 2.48 9.17 13.82
C GLN A 201 3.30 7.94 13.39
N ILE A 202 4.53 8.15 12.92
CA ILE A 202 5.47 7.06 12.58
C ILE A 202 5.73 6.20 13.83
N LEU A 203 6.01 6.82 14.98
CA LEU A 203 6.23 6.11 16.23
C LEU A 203 5.01 5.26 16.63
N ASN A 204 3.81 5.83 16.52
CA ASN A 204 2.57 5.11 16.79
C ASN A 204 2.35 3.95 15.79
N LYS A 205 2.65 4.17 14.50
CA LYS A 205 2.55 3.15 13.45
C LYS A 205 3.50 1.98 13.74
N ILE A 206 4.76 2.26 14.10
CA ILE A 206 5.76 1.24 14.48
C ILE A 206 5.27 0.43 15.69
N LYS A 207 4.78 1.09 16.75
CA LYS A 207 4.22 0.41 17.93
C LYS A 207 3.03 -0.50 17.62
N SER A 208 2.26 -0.16 16.59
CA SER A 208 1.09 -0.95 16.16
C SER A 208 1.41 -2.08 15.17
N PHE A 209 2.63 -2.09 14.61
CA PHE A 209 3.01 -2.98 13.52
C PHE A 209 3.18 -4.44 13.99
N SER A 210 3.06 -5.37 13.04
CA SER A 210 3.16 -6.83 13.26
C SER A 210 4.55 -7.28 13.74
N HIS A 211 5.59 -6.47 13.54
CA HIS A 211 6.97 -6.76 13.96
C HIS A 211 7.32 -6.08 15.28
N GLY A 212 6.89 -6.66 16.39
CA GLY A 212 7.19 -6.14 17.72
C GLY A 212 8.68 -6.17 18.11
N GLU A 213 9.55 -6.69 17.25
CA GLU A 213 11.02 -6.68 17.34
C GLU A 213 11.60 -5.28 17.15
N TYR A 214 10.92 -4.40 16.41
CA TYR A 214 11.33 -3.00 16.23
C TYR A 214 10.84 -2.08 17.37
N ASN A 215 10.08 -2.60 18.34
CA ASN A 215 9.67 -1.86 19.53
C ASN A 215 10.81 -1.83 20.56
N ASN A 216 11.97 -1.30 20.16
CA ASN A 216 13.12 -1.08 21.02
C ASN A 216 12.97 0.26 21.75
N GLU A 217 13.43 0.33 23.01
CA GLU A 217 13.43 1.55 23.85
C GLU A 217 14.18 2.74 23.21
N TYR A 218 15.01 2.47 22.18
CA TYR A 218 15.80 3.46 21.44
C TYR A 218 15.02 4.25 20.38
N ILE A 219 13.83 3.80 19.95
CA ILE A 219 13.00 4.53 18.99
C ILE A 219 12.07 5.47 19.76
N ASN A 220 12.47 6.73 19.83
CA ASN A 220 11.66 7.83 20.32
C ASN A 220 11.42 8.85 19.20
N GLU A 221 10.47 9.75 19.43
CA GLU A 221 10.07 10.76 18.45
C GLU A 221 11.23 11.64 18.00
N LYS A 222 12.10 12.07 18.92
CA LYS A 222 13.28 12.91 18.62
C LYS A 222 14.26 12.22 17.67
N ASN A 223 14.53 10.93 17.90
CA ASN A 223 15.41 10.13 17.03
C ASN A 223 14.81 10.02 15.61
N ILE A 224 13.50 9.80 15.50
CA ILE A 224 12.81 9.77 14.20
C ILE A 224 12.93 11.14 13.50
N GLU A 225 12.69 12.24 14.21
CA GLU A 225 12.82 13.60 13.65
C GLU A 225 14.23 13.88 13.15
N GLU A 226 15.25 13.55 13.93
CA GLU A 226 16.66 13.75 13.58
C GLU A 226 17.04 12.97 12.33
N LYS A 227 16.63 11.70 12.24
CA LYS A 227 16.89 10.86 11.07
C LYS A 227 16.17 11.35 9.82
N ILE A 228 14.92 11.79 9.95
CA ILE A 228 14.18 12.41 8.83
C ILE A 228 14.91 13.66 8.34
N LYS A 229 15.38 14.51 9.26
CA LYS A 229 16.12 15.75 8.93
C LYS A 229 17.46 15.45 8.24
N ASN A 230 18.13 14.39 8.64
CA ASN A 230 19.41 13.96 8.07
C ASN A 230 19.26 13.11 6.79
N ASN A 231 18.03 12.86 6.32
CA ASN A 231 17.72 12.00 5.17
C ASN A 231 18.20 10.54 5.37
N GLU A 232 18.01 10.01 6.58
CA GLU A 232 18.47 8.69 6.99
C GLU A 232 17.30 7.73 7.30
N ASP A 233 17.58 6.44 7.19
CA ASP A 233 16.64 5.38 7.54
C ASP A 233 16.43 5.25 9.06
N ILE A 234 15.16 5.29 9.50
CA ILE A 234 14.79 5.19 10.92
C ILE A 234 15.22 3.85 11.53
N PHE A 235 15.30 2.78 10.74
CA PHE A 235 15.69 1.44 11.19
C PHE A 235 17.20 1.22 11.24
N GLY A 236 18.02 2.20 10.88
CA GLY A 236 19.48 2.10 11.02
C GLY A 236 20.13 1.12 10.05
N ARG A 237 19.50 0.86 8.89
CA ARG A 237 19.99 -0.10 7.89
C ARG A 237 21.16 0.42 7.04
N GLY A 238 21.71 1.60 7.36
CA GLY A 238 22.76 2.26 6.58
C GLY A 238 22.30 2.78 5.21
N ILE A 239 20.99 2.91 4.99
CA ILE A 239 20.42 3.41 3.74
C ILE A 239 20.42 4.93 3.75
N LYS A 240 20.99 5.55 2.70
CA LYS A 240 20.92 6.99 2.48
C LYS A 240 19.77 7.33 1.55
N LEU A 241 18.92 8.25 1.97
CA LEU A 241 17.80 8.73 1.17
C LEU A 241 18.25 9.91 0.31
N LYS A 242 17.81 9.93 -0.95
CA LYS A 242 18.19 10.96 -1.91
C LYS A 242 16.99 11.87 -2.19
N LYS A 243 17.19 13.17 -2.07
CA LYS A 243 16.25 14.17 -2.58
C LYS A 243 16.20 14.09 -4.10
N ILE A 244 15.00 13.99 -4.65
CA ILE A 244 14.71 13.95 -6.09
C ILE A 244 13.82 15.14 -6.44
N ASP A 245 13.97 15.69 -7.63
CA ASP A 245 13.09 16.74 -8.09
C ASP A 245 11.72 16.18 -8.47
N ILE A 246 10.66 16.94 -8.17
CA ILE A 246 9.31 16.60 -8.60
C ILE A 246 9.17 17.03 -10.06
N ASP A 247 9.25 16.05 -10.95
CA ASP A 247 9.20 16.20 -12.40
C ASP A 247 8.00 15.44 -13.00
N ASN A 248 7.99 15.31 -14.33
CA ASN A 248 6.95 14.58 -15.07
C ASN A 248 6.90 13.06 -14.79
N THR A 249 7.84 12.51 -13.99
CA THR A 249 7.79 11.12 -13.54
C THR A 249 6.88 10.90 -12.34
N TYR A 250 6.36 11.98 -11.74
CA TYR A 250 5.35 11.93 -10.68
C TYR A 250 3.92 11.84 -11.24
N PRO A 251 2.93 11.50 -10.40
CA PRO A 251 1.53 11.66 -10.75
C PRO A 251 1.23 13.12 -11.08
N GLU A 252 0.50 13.34 -12.17
CA GLU A 252 0.15 14.70 -12.62
C GLU A 252 -0.60 15.50 -11.54
N TYR A 253 -1.41 14.81 -10.73
CA TYR A 253 -2.08 15.40 -9.58
C TYR A 253 -1.10 16.02 -8.57
N ILE A 254 0.03 15.37 -8.28
CA ILE A 254 1.05 15.92 -7.36
C ILE A 254 1.69 17.17 -7.95
N ILE A 255 2.04 17.13 -9.24
CA ILE A 255 2.68 18.25 -9.94
C ILE A 255 1.75 19.48 -9.92
N ARG A 256 0.47 19.30 -10.29
CA ARG A 256 -0.52 20.39 -10.34
C ARG A 256 -0.90 20.92 -8.96
N ASN A 257 -0.79 20.11 -7.91
CA ASN A 257 -1.19 20.48 -6.54
C ASN A 257 0.01 20.56 -5.59
N LYS A 258 1.21 20.89 -6.09
CA LYS A 258 2.44 20.93 -5.30
C LYS A 258 2.30 21.77 -4.01
N ASN A 259 1.56 22.88 -4.08
CA ASN A 259 1.29 23.76 -2.94
C ASN A 259 0.53 23.06 -1.79
N LYS A 260 -0.30 22.06 -2.09
CA LYS A 260 -1.02 21.27 -1.05
C LYS A 260 -0.07 20.38 -0.25
N TYR A 261 1.10 20.06 -0.80
CA TYR A 261 2.03 19.08 -0.25
C TYR A 261 3.36 19.68 0.18
N LEU A 262 3.45 21.00 0.39
CA LEU A 262 4.71 21.65 0.76
C LEU A 262 5.34 21.05 2.02
N ASP A 263 4.53 20.68 3.01
CA ASP A 263 5.00 20.03 4.25
C ASP A 263 5.62 18.63 3.99
N TRP A 264 5.29 18.01 2.87
CA TRP A 264 5.76 16.69 2.44
C TRP A 264 6.84 16.75 1.36
N ILE A 265 7.38 17.94 1.05
CA ILE A 265 8.40 18.15 0.04
C ILE A 265 9.60 18.84 0.70
N ILE A 266 10.81 18.37 0.41
CA ILE A 266 12.08 18.97 0.88
C ILE A 266 12.92 19.52 -0.25
#